data_AF-A0A0F7TNM7-F1
#
_entry.id   AF-A0A0F7TNM7-F1
#
_cell.length_a   1.000
_cell.length_b   1.000
_cell.length_c   1.000
_cell.angle_alpha   90.00
_cell.angle_beta   90.00
_cell.angle_gamma   90.00
#
_symmetry.space_group_name_H-M   'P 1'
#
loop_
_entity.id
_entity.type
_entity.pdbx_description
1 polymer ?
#
loop_
_entity_poly.entity_id
_entity_poly.type
_entity_poly.pdbx_seq_one_letter_code
_entity_poly.pdbx_strand_id
1 'polypeptide(L)' 'MLHISATGLDGGFYVQGVKSNGKQRTENWFEHDNVMANGGHIEFELGQYAKATESGELSPSPGHVQLE' A
#
# COMPACT_ATOMS: atom_id res chain seq x y z
N MET A 1 -6.50 12.43 11.02
CA MET A 1 -5.57 11.49 11.69
C MET A 1 -5.47 10.25 10.83
N LEU A 2 -4.25 9.76 10.59
CA LEU A 2 -4.03 8.50 9.89
C LEU A 2 -4.12 7.34 10.89
N HIS A 3 -4.91 6.32 10.58
CA HIS A 3 -4.97 5.06 11.29
C HIS A 3 -4.32 3.97 10.43
N ILE A 4 -3.47 3.14 11.04
CA ILE A 4 -2.86 1.99 10.37
C ILE A 4 -3.17 0.76 11.21
N SER A 5 -3.74 -0.27 10.57
CA SER A 5 -4.01 -1.55 11.21
C SER A 5 -3.45 -2.70 10.37
N ALA A 6 -3.06 -3.77 11.04
CA ALA A 6 -2.62 -5.00 10.40
C ALA A 6 -3.35 -6.20 11.01
N THR A 7 -3.77 -7.13 10.16
CA THR A 7 -4.32 -8.44 10.54
C THR A 7 -3.37 -9.55 10.12
N GLY A 8 -3.40 -10.70 10.81
CA GLY A 8 -2.55 -11.85 10.49
C GLY A 8 -1.08 -11.72 10.95
N LEU A 9 -0.79 -10.79 11.88
CA LEU A 9 0.55 -10.60 12.48
C LEU A 9 1.10 -11.86 13.15
N ASP A 10 0.23 -12.69 13.70
CA ASP A 10 0.53 -13.99 14.31
C ASP A 10 0.95 -15.05 13.26
N GLY A 11 0.50 -14.87 12.02
CA GLY A 11 0.80 -15.75 10.89
C GLY A 11 2.03 -15.34 10.08
N GLY A 12 2.66 -14.20 10.37
CA GLY A 12 3.86 -13.74 9.66
C GLY A 12 3.88 -12.24 9.41
N PHE A 13 4.92 -11.77 8.70
CA PHE A 13 5.19 -10.35 8.48
C PHE A 13 5.15 -9.93 7.00
N TYR A 14 4.86 -10.86 6.08
CA TYR A 14 4.80 -10.53 4.66
C TYR A 14 3.43 -9.97 4.30
N VAL A 15 3.43 -8.85 3.57
CA VAL A 15 2.19 -8.22 3.08
C VAL A 15 1.55 -9.09 2.00
N GLN A 16 0.29 -9.44 2.21
CA GLN A 16 -0.54 -10.24 1.29
C GLN A 16 -1.52 -9.37 0.50
N GLY A 17 -1.91 -8.24 1.08
CA GLY A 17 -2.84 -7.27 0.52
C GLY A 17 -2.84 -5.97 1.32
N VAL A 18 -3.23 -4.89 0.66
CA VAL A 18 -3.38 -3.56 1.25
C VAL A 18 -4.71 -2.96 0.81
N LYS A 19 -5.43 -2.36 1.74
CA LYS A 19 -6.59 -1.51 1.46
C LYS A 19 -6.35 -0.10 1.99
N SER A 20 -6.91 0.88 1.29
CA SER A 20 -6.98 2.26 1.76
C SER A 20 -8.44 2.69 1.80
N ASN A 21 -8.90 3.09 2.99
CA ASN A 21 -10.29 3.44 3.26
C ASN A 21 -11.27 2.35 2.74
N GLY A 22 -10.96 1.06 2.98
CA GLY A 22 -11.76 -0.08 2.52
C GLY A 22 -11.59 -0.47 1.05
N LYS A 23 -10.88 0.32 0.22
CA LYS A 23 -10.65 0.02 -1.20
C LYS A 23 -9.35 -0.74 -1.41
N GLN A 24 -9.42 -1.86 -2.13
CA GLN A 24 -8.26 -2.66 -2.49
C GLN A 24 -7.25 -1.84 -3.31
N ARG A 25 -5.98 -1.93 -2.92
CA ARG A 25 -4.85 -1.31 -3.61
C ARG A 25 -4.00 -2.37 -4.29
N THR A 26 -3.42 -1.99 -5.42
CA THR A 26 -2.45 -2.80 -6.19
C THR A 26 -1.10 -2.11 -6.30
N GLU A 27 -1.04 -0.84 -5.93
CA GLU A 27 0.16 -0.01 -5.88
C GLU A 27 0.84 -0.14 -4.52
N ASN A 28 2.17 -0.03 -4.49
CA ASN A 28 2.98 -0.09 -3.27
C ASN A 28 3.30 1.30 -2.70
N TRP A 29 2.63 2.34 -3.18
CA TRP A 29 2.85 3.72 -2.78
C TRP A 29 1.52 4.46 -2.57
N PHE A 30 1.62 5.55 -1.80
CA PHE A 30 0.52 6.44 -1.50
C PHE A 30 0.96 7.88 -1.72
N GLU A 31 0.09 8.68 -2.32
CA GLU A 31 0.28 10.13 -2.36
C GLU A 31 -0.02 10.74 -1.00
N HIS A 32 0.71 11.80 -0.67
CA HIS A 32 0.53 12.53 0.57
C HIS A 32 -0.92 12.98 0.76
N ASP A 33 -1.54 13.54 -0.29
CA ASP A 33 -2.88 14.11 -0.23
C ASP A 33 -3.97 13.05 0.02
N ASN A 34 -3.73 11.81 -0.43
CA ASN A 34 -4.70 10.73 -0.35
C ASN A 34 -4.82 10.12 1.05
N VAL A 35 -3.83 10.29 1.92
CA VAL A 35 -3.84 9.65 3.25
C VAL A 35 -3.46 10.58 4.41
N MET A 36 -2.66 11.61 4.14
CA MET A 36 -2.14 12.50 5.18
C MET A 36 -2.94 13.80 5.29
N ALA A 37 -3.45 14.34 4.18
CA ALA A 37 -4.19 15.61 4.19
C ALA A 37 -5.55 15.51 4.88
N ASN A 38 -6.30 14.43 4.62
CA ASN A 38 -7.64 14.22 5.16
C ASN A 38 -7.70 13.21 6.31
N GLY A 39 -6.55 12.60 6.65
CA GLY A 39 -6.54 11.36 7.41
C GLY A 39 -7.11 10.18 6.60
N GLY A 40 -7.23 9.03 7.25
CA GLY A 40 -7.70 7.82 6.58
C GLY A 40 -7.30 6.56 7.33
N HIS A 41 -7.61 5.42 6.73
CA HIS A 41 -7.31 4.11 7.28
C HIS A 41 -6.57 3.27 6.24
N ILE A 42 -5.34 2.87 6.57
CA ILE A 42 -4.61 1.86 5.79
C ILE A 42 -4.72 0.52 6.53
N GLU A 43 -5.15 -0.49 5.79
CA GLU A 43 -5.37 -1.84 6.29
C GLU A 43 -4.40 -2.80 5.59
N PHE A 44 -3.53 -3.45 6.37
CA PHE A 44 -2.62 -4.47 5.89
C PHE A 44 -3.12 -5.86 6.25
N GLU A 45 -3.11 -6.77 5.27
CA GLU A 45 -3.30 -8.20 5.49
C GLU A 45 -1.92 -8.86 5.44
N LEU A 46 -1.48 -9.48 6.53
CA LEU A 46 -0.17 -10.12 6.65
C LEU A 46 -0.27 -11.65 6.58
N GLY A 47 0.86 -12.29 6.28
CA GLY A 47 0.97 -13.74 6.20
C GLY A 47 2.40 -14.25 6.20
N GLN A 48 2.50 -15.57 6.17
CA GLN A 48 3.76 -16.31 6.34
C GLN A 48 4.69 -16.29 5.13
N TYR A 49 4.17 -16.09 3.92
CA TYR A 49 4.94 -16.21 2.68
C TYR A 49 5.05 -14.87 1.97
N ALA A 50 6.24 -14.58 1.43
CA ALA A 50 6.42 -13.43 0.56
C ALA A 50 5.51 -13.57 -0.68
N LYS A 51 4.74 -12.52 -0.96
CA LYS A 51 3.90 -12.41 -2.15
C LYS A 51 4.37 -11.22 -2.96
N ALA A 52 4.51 -11.38 -4.27
CA ALA A 52 4.72 -10.25 -5.16
C ALA A 52 3.41 -9.44 -5.20
N THR A 53 3.39 -8.29 -4.55
CA THR A 53 2.23 -7.36 -4.53
C THR A 53 2.34 -6.25 -5.58
N GLU A 54 3.38 -6.31 -6.41
CA GLU A 54 3.79 -5.25 -7.33
C GLU A 54 3.21 -5.54 -8.72
N SER A 55 1.94 -5.20 -8.96
CA SER A 55 1.37 -5.19 -10.32
C SER A 55 0.68 -3.87 -10.67
N GLY A 56 0.75 -2.88 -9.77
CA GLY A 56 0.28 -1.52 -10.00
C GLY A 56 1.27 -0.66 -10.78
N GLU A 57 0.84 0.55 -11.14
CA GLU A 57 1.71 1.52 -11.82
C GLU A 57 2.97 1.83 -11.00
N LEU A 58 4.09 1.94 -11.70
CA LEU A 58 5.39 2.29 -11.12
C LEU A 58 5.25 3.57 -10.31
N SER A 59 5.91 3.62 -9.18
CA SER A 59 6.01 4.86 -8.41
C SER A 59 6.63 5.97 -9.28
N PRO A 60 6.18 7.22 -9.14
CA PRO A 60 6.74 8.36 -9.87
C PRO A 60 8.18 8.58 -9.38
N SER A 61 9.15 7.97 -10.06
CA SER A 61 10.55 8.17 -9.74
C SER A 61 11.08 9.43 -10.44
N PRO A 62 11.94 10.24 -9.82
CA PRO A 62 12.50 11.45 -10.44
C PRO A 62 13.26 11.20 -11.76
N GLY A 63 13.71 9.97 -11.99
CA GLY A 63 14.35 9.54 -13.24
C GLY A 63 13.38 8.97 -14.29
N HIS A 64 12.08 8.92 -14.00
CA HIS A 64 11.07 8.49 -14.96
C HIS A 64 10.74 9.64 -15.90
N VAL A 65 11.53 9.78 -16.97
CA VAL A 65 11.21 10.71 -18.06
C VAL A 65 10.27 9.99 -19.02
N GLN A 66 9.04 10.49 -19.14
CA GLN A 66 8.17 10.12 -20.25
C GLN A 66 8.67 10.91 -21.47
N LEU A 67 9.48 10.26 -22.31
CA LEU A 67 9.91 10.84 -23.59
C LEU A 67 8.75 10.69 -24.58
N GLU A 68 8.35 11.83 -25.17
CA GLU A 68 7.29 11.94 -26.18
C GLU A 68 7.72 11.40 -27.55
#